data_AF-A0A6B3EWF6-F1
#
_entry.id   AF-A0A6B3EWF6-F1
#
_cell.length_a   1.000
_cell.length_b   1.000
_cell.length_c   1.000
_cell.angle_alpha   90.00
_cell.angle_beta   90.00
_cell.angle_gamma   90.00
#
_symmetry.space_group_name_H-M   'P 1'
#
loop_
_entity.id
_entity.type
_entity.pdbx_description
1 polymer ?
#
loop_
_entity_poly.entity_id
_entity_poly.type
_entity_poly.pdbx_seq_one_letter_code
_entity_poly.pdbx_strand_id
1 'polypeptide(L)'
;AVSPPSWHASFHHQMPPEIVAGLTTALARDWAEADDGDGRFLHRPSMYLDNSIQPLTDAGWTRRASKANTIEFVAPDGQAGVFVNNRRNRDDDEAIVLWAGPPGYDRAKAYFSAGTPSHLIAATAAALSDPAPLTRERHMINRSV
;
A
#
# COMPACT_ATOMS: atom_id res chain seq x y z
N ALA A 1 -2.95 -1.87 -30.72
CA ALA A 1 -3.69 -1.83 -29.43
C ALA A 1 -2.66 -1.79 -28.31
N VAL A 2 -2.90 -1.01 -27.25
CA VAL A 2 -2.03 -0.99 -26.06
C VAL A 2 -2.53 -2.07 -25.10
N SER A 3 -1.64 -2.91 -24.58
CA SER A 3 -2.00 -3.92 -23.58
C SER A 3 -2.50 -3.26 -22.29
N PRO A 4 -3.44 -3.88 -21.54
CA PRO A 4 -3.83 -3.38 -20.23
C PRO A 4 -2.60 -3.35 -19.29
N PRO A 5 -2.56 -2.43 -18.31
CA PRO A 5 -1.46 -2.36 -17.36
C PRO A 5 -1.41 -3.64 -16.50
N SER A 6 -0.20 -4.12 -16.20
CA SER A 6 0.00 -5.28 -15.31
C SER A 6 -0.52 -5.03 -13.89
N TRP A 7 -0.49 -3.77 -13.46
CA TRP A 7 -1.05 -3.30 -12.19
C TRP A 7 -1.26 -1.79 -12.22
N HIS A 8 -2.06 -1.29 -11.28
CA HIS A 8 -2.21 0.14 -11.01
C HIS A 8 -2.35 0.41 -9.51
N ALA A 9 -1.99 1.63 -9.11
CA ALA A 9 -2.19 2.14 -7.77
C ALA A 9 -2.78 3.55 -7.84
N SER A 10 -3.76 3.85 -6.99
CA SER A 10 -4.34 5.20 -6.89
C SER A 10 -4.35 5.67 -5.44
N PHE A 11 -4.17 6.98 -5.25
CA PHE A 11 -4.03 7.59 -3.94
C PHE A 11 -5.08 8.69 -3.79
N HIS A 12 -5.80 8.67 -2.67
CA HIS A 12 -6.72 9.74 -2.31
C HIS A 12 -5.95 11.04 -2.07
N HIS A 13 -6.55 12.19 -2.36
CA HIS A 13 -5.90 13.50 -2.26
C HIS A 13 -5.45 13.87 -0.83
N GLN A 14 -6.00 13.21 0.19
CA GLN A 14 -5.58 13.36 1.60
C GLN A 14 -4.36 12.51 1.96
N MET A 15 -3.90 11.62 1.07
CA MET A 15 -2.72 10.84 1.33
C MET A 15 -1.50 11.78 1.39
N PRO A 16 -0.72 11.75 2.48
CA PRO A 16 0.48 12.56 2.56
C PRO A 16 1.48 12.19 1.45
N PRO A 17 2.21 13.18 0.89
CA PRO A 17 3.12 12.95 -0.22
C PRO A 17 4.27 11.99 0.12
N GLU A 18 4.66 11.87 1.39
CA GLU A 18 5.72 10.95 1.83
C GLU A 18 5.29 9.49 1.70
N ILE A 19 4.00 9.20 1.82
CA ILE A 19 3.47 7.85 1.62
C ILE A 19 3.49 7.49 0.14
N VAL A 20 3.13 8.44 -0.72
CA VAL A 20 3.28 8.31 -2.18
C VAL A 20 4.76 8.18 -2.56
N ALA A 21 5.65 8.89 -1.87
CA ALA A 21 7.09 8.79 -2.04
C ALA A 21 7.62 7.40 -1.67
N GLY A 22 7.03 6.73 -0.66
CA GLY A 22 7.36 5.34 -0.31
C GLY A 22 7.22 4.39 -1.49
N LEU A 23 6.07 4.43 -2.19
CA LEU A 23 5.83 3.64 -3.39
C LEU A 23 6.77 4.03 -4.53
N THR A 24 6.82 5.32 -4.85
CA THR A 24 7.56 5.81 -6.03
C THR A 24 9.07 5.66 -5.88
N THR A 25 9.60 5.74 -4.66
CA THR A 25 11.01 5.46 -4.36
C THR A 25 11.33 3.98 -4.58
N ALA A 26 10.49 3.07 -4.10
CA ALA A 26 10.66 1.64 -4.34
C ALA A 26 10.59 1.30 -5.85
N LEU A 27 9.62 1.88 -6.55
CA LEU A 27 9.48 1.72 -8.00
C LEU A 27 10.69 2.26 -8.76
N ALA A 28 11.22 3.42 -8.38
CA ALA A 28 12.40 4.02 -9.01
C ALA A 28 13.65 3.16 -8.80
N ARG A 29 13.79 2.51 -7.63
CA ARG A 29 14.87 1.55 -7.36
C ARG A 29 14.76 0.32 -8.24
N ASP A 30 13.58 -0.32 -8.29
CA ASP A 30 13.37 -1.47 -9.17
C ASP A 30 13.64 -1.13 -10.63
N TRP A 31 13.27 0.09 -11.07
CA TRP A 31 13.55 0.55 -12.43
C TRP A 31 15.04 0.71 -12.70
N ALA A 32 15.80 1.25 -11.76
CA ALA A 32 17.24 1.43 -11.88
C ALA A 32 18.02 0.10 -11.85
N GLU A 33 17.48 -0.90 -11.15
CA GLU A 33 18.05 -2.25 -11.02
C GLU A 33 17.58 -3.22 -12.11
N ALA A 34 16.62 -2.84 -12.95
CA ALA A 34 16.08 -3.70 -13.99
C ALA A 34 17.09 -3.91 -15.13
N ASP A 35 17.40 -5.17 -15.41
CA ASP A 35 18.00 -5.59 -16.68
C ASP A 35 16.92 -5.63 -17.78
N ASP A 36 17.30 -5.40 -19.03
CA ASP A 36 16.44 -5.28 -20.23
C ASP A 36 15.08 -6.02 -20.16
N GLY A 37 14.07 -5.35 -19.59
CA GLY A 37 12.68 -5.81 -19.55
C GLY A 37 12.27 -6.72 -18.38
N ASP A 38 13.15 -7.05 -17.45
CA ASP A 38 12.85 -7.90 -16.27
C ASP A 38 12.94 -7.13 -14.95
N GLY A 39 12.17 -6.04 -14.86
CA GLY A 39 12.05 -5.30 -13.62
C GLY A 39 11.19 -6.03 -12.60
N ARG A 40 11.62 -6.07 -11.33
CA ARG A 40 10.87 -6.65 -10.21
C ARG A 40 9.46 -6.08 -10.06
N PHE A 41 9.25 -4.82 -10.48
CA PHE A 41 7.94 -4.17 -10.52
C PHE A 41 6.96 -4.81 -11.53
N LEU A 42 7.41 -5.73 -12.40
CA LEU A 42 6.56 -6.49 -13.32
C LEU A 42 6.24 -7.90 -12.80
N HIS A 43 6.89 -8.35 -11.72
CA HIS A 43 6.69 -9.68 -11.17
C HIS A 43 5.34 -9.79 -10.48
N ARG A 44 4.58 -10.83 -10.81
CA ARG A 44 3.27 -11.07 -10.18
C ARG A 44 3.45 -11.39 -8.69
N PRO A 45 2.58 -10.88 -7.81
CA PRO A 45 2.58 -11.26 -6.41
C PRO A 45 2.25 -12.75 -6.24
N SER A 46 2.59 -13.31 -5.09
CA SER A 46 2.32 -14.72 -4.79
C SER A 46 0.81 -15.00 -4.76
N MET A 47 0.39 -16.12 -5.36
CA MET A 47 -0.99 -16.62 -5.23
C MET A 47 -1.33 -17.09 -3.82
N TYR A 48 -0.30 -17.39 -3.02
CA TYR A 48 -0.46 -17.70 -1.60
C TYR A 48 -0.45 -16.38 -0.82
N LEU A 49 -1.57 -16.12 -0.15
CA LEU A 49 -1.78 -14.90 0.62
C LEU A 49 -0.66 -14.70 1.65
N ASP A 50 -0.29 -15.74 2.39
CA ASP A 50 0.71 -15.67 3.47
C ASP A 50 2.05 -15.09 2.98
N ASN A 51 2.52 -15.50 1.79
CA ASN A 51 3.74 -14.94 1.20
C ASN A 51 3.54 -13.48 0.75
N SER A 52 2.36 -13.14 0.24
CA SER A 52 2.05 -11.79 -0.25
C SER A 52 1.91 -10.76 0.86
N ILE A 53 1.55 -11.18 2.07
CA ILE A 53 1.44 -10.32 3.27
C ILE A 53 2.68 -10.39 4.16
N GLN A 54 3.59 -11.34 3.93
CA GLN A 54 4.77 -11.56 4.76
C GLN A 54 5.56 -10.25 5.03
N PRO A 55 5.79 -9.36 4.06
CA PRO A 55 6.46 -8.10 4.33
C PRO A 55 5.77 -7.21 5.37
N LEU A 56 4.43 -7.24 5.44
CA LEU A 56 3.67 -6.49 6.45
C LEU A 56 3.85 -7.12 7.83
N THR A 57 3.75 -8.45 7.93
CA THR A 57 3.93 -9.15 9.20
C THR A 57 5.36 -9.05 9.74
N ASP A 58 6.36 -9.07 8.85
CA ASP A 58 7.77 -8.86 9.21
C ASP A 58 8.01 -7.43 9.74
N ALA A 59 7.22 -6.46 9.29
CA ALA A 59 7.21 -5.08 9.79
C ALA A 59 6.35 -4.89 11.07
N GLY A 60 5.89 -5.98 11.70
CA GLY A 60 5.12 -5.93 12.95
C GLY A 60 3.64 -5.58 12.78
N TRP A 61 3.12 -5.55 11.55
CA TRP A 61 1.69 -5.35 11.32
C TRP A 61 0.91 -6.58 11.79
N THR A 62 -0.19 -6.34 12.49
CA THR A 62 -0.97 -7.42 13.11
C THR A 62 -2.25 -7.69 12.36
N ARG A 63 -2.51 -8.97 12.07
CA ARG A 63 -3.78 -9.41 11.48
C ARG A 63 -4.92 -9.19 12.49
N ARG A 64 -5.99 -8.54 12.07
CA ARG A 64 -7.25 -8.43 12.80
C ARG A 64 -8.39 -9.09 12.03
N ALA A 65 -9.39 -9.57 12.79
CA ALA A 65 -10.63 -10.04 12.20
C ALA A 65 -11.35 -8.85 11.55
N SER A 66 -11.66 -8.95 10.26
CA SER A 66 -12.43 -7.95 9.53
C SER A 66 -13.77 -8.51 9.05
N LYS A 67 -14.62 -7.63 8.52
CA LYS A 67 -15.95 -8.04 7.99
C LYS A 67 -15.80 -8.95 6.76
N ALA A 68 -16.88 -9.67 6.47
CA ALA A 68 -16.97 -10.73 5.46
C ALA A 68 -16.19 -10.45 4.16
N ASN A 69 -15.31 -11.39 3.79
CA ASN A 69 -14.43 -11.40 2.62
C ASN A 69 -13.24 -10.42 2.62
N THR A 70 -12.93 -9.77 3.74
CA THR A 70 -11.71 -8.99 3.89
C THR A 70 -10.87 -9.47 5.06
N ILE A 71 -9.55 -9.36 4.93
CA ILE A 71 -8.59 -9.53 6.02
C ILE A 71 -7.99 -8.16 6.30
N GLU A 72 -7.96 -7.76 7.56
CA GLU A 72 -7.39 -6.48 7.96
C GLU A 72 -6.04 -6.71 8.63
N PHE A 73 -5.07 -5.89 8.28
CA PHE A 73 -3.81 -5.74 9.01
C PHE A 73 -3.77 -4.34 9.58
N VAL A 74 -3.27 -4.19 10.79
CA VAL A 74 -3.16 -2.90 11.48
C VAL A 74 -1.71 -2.64 11.84
N ALA A 75 -1.26 -1.41 11.59
CA ALA A 75 0.08 -0.96 11.92
C ALA A 75 0.33 -1.04 13.44
N PRO A 76 1.60 -1.14 13.88
CA PRO A 76 1.95 -1.25 15.30
C PRO A 76 1.36 -0.15 16.20
N ASP A 77 1.22 1.06 15.68
CA ASP A 77 0.67 2.23 16.38
C ASP A 77 -0.86 2.32 16.36
N GLY A 78 -1.52 1.43 15.62
CA GLY A 78 -2.98 1.42 15.45
C GLY A 78 -3.55 2.54 14.57
N GLN A 79 -2.73 3.39 13.95
CA GLN A 79 -3.19 4.57 13.21
C GLN A 79 -3.38 4.30 11.71
N ALA A 80 -2.87 3.18 11.22
CA ALA A 80 -2.96 2.76 9.84
C ALA A 80 -3.34 1.28 9.70
N GLY A 81 -3.80 0.90 8.52
CA GLY A 81 -4.15 -0.48 8.23
C GLY A 81 -4.28 -0.79 6.74
N VAL A 82 -4.36 -2.08 6.44
CA VAL A 82 -4.56 -2.65 5.10
C VAL A 82 -5.77 -3.55 5.11
N PHE A 83 -6.74 -3.31 4.22
CA PHE A 83 -7.74 -4.30 3.88
C PHE A 83 -7.29 -5.09 2.66
N VAL A 84 -7.27 -6.41 2.78
CA VAL A 84 -7.01 -7.33 1.68
C VAL A 84 -8.31 -8.05 1.34
N ASN A 85 -8.77 -7.92 0.11
CA ASN A 85 -9.92 -8.65 -0.40
C ASN A 85 -9.52 -10.12 -0.59
N ASN A 86 -10.25 -11.02 0.07
CA ASN A 86 -9.99 -12.47 0.04
C ASN A 86 -10.71 -13.18 -1.12
N ARG A 87 -11.30 -12.44 -2.07
CA ARG A 87 -11.88 -12.99 -3.29
C ARG A 87 -10.80 -13.19 -4.36
N ARG A 88 -11.02 -14.16 -5.25
CA ARG A 88 -10.23 -14.32 -6.48
C ARG A 88 -10.56 -13.14 -7.41
N ASN A 89 -9.79 -12.08 -7.28
CA ASN A 89 -9.87 -10.88 -8.09
C ASN A 89 -9.14 -11.08 -9.42
N ARG A 90 -9.60 -10.40 -10.48
CA ARG A 90 -8.79 -10.22 -11.69
C ARG A 90 -7.61 -9.30 -11.40
N ASP A 91 -6.55 -9.37 -12.20
CA ASP A 91 -5.30 -8.63 -11.98
C ASP A 91 -5.50 -7.09 -11.89
N ASP A 92 -6.55 -6.57 -12.52
CA ASP A 92 -6.95 -5.15 -12.57
C ASP A 92 -7.95 -4.73 -11.48
N ASP A 93 -8.60 -5.67 -10.80
CA ASP A 93 -9.55 -5.39 -9.73
C ASP A 93 -8.83 -4.82 -8.50
N GLU A 94 -9.45 -3.82 -7.87
CA GLU A 94 -9.01 -3.31 -6.58
C GLU A 94 -9.06 -4.43 -5.53
N ALA A 95 -7.87 -4.83 -5.07
CA ALA A 95 -7.70 -5.97 -4.17
C ALA A 95 -7.23 -5.55 -2.79
N ILE A 96 -6.48 -4.44 -2.71
CA ILE A 96 -5.84 -4.01 -1.47
C ILE A 96 -6.11 -2.53 -1.25
N VAL A 97 -6.57 -2.20 -0.03
CA VAL A 97 -6.87 -0.83 0.41
C VAL A 97 -6.03 -0.49 1.63
N LEU A 98 -5.04 0.37 1.45
CA LEU A 98 -4.31 1.01 2.55
C LEU A 98 -5.13 2.19 3.07
N TRP A 99 -5.11 2.39 4.38
CA TRP A 99 -5.79 3.50 5.03
C TRP A 99 -4.97 4.08 6.18
N ALA A 100 -5.21 5.35 6.50
CA ALA A 100 -4.61 6.04 7.65
C ALA A 100 -5.59 6.99 8.33
N GLY A 101 -5.49 7.13 9.65
CA GLY A 101 -6.34 7.99 10.46
C GLY A 101 -7.70 7.36 10.80
N PRO A 102 -8.59 8.09 11.49
CA PRO A 102 -9.90 7.58 11.91
C PRO A 102 -10.81 7.24 10.73
N PRO A 103 -11.81 6.36 10.92
CA PRO A 103 -12.78 6.05 9.88
C PRO A 103 -13.63 7.29 9.52
N GLY A 104 -13.86 7.52 8.23
CA GLY A 104 -14.62 8.66 7.73
C GLY A 104 -14.57 8.76 6.21
N TYR A 105 -15.36 9.68 5.65
CA TYR A 105 -15.35 9.99 4.20
C TYR A 105 -13.98 10.53 3.76
N ASP A 106 -13.39 11.38 4.61
CA ASP A 106 -12.12 12.05 4.42
C ASP A 106 -10.92 11.28 5.02
N ARG A 107 -10.99 9.95 4.98
CA ARG A 107 -9.88 9.12 5.40
C ARG A 107 -8.86 9.02 4.27
N ALA A 108 -7.57 9.20 4.58
CA ALA A 108 -6.50 8.91 3.64
C ALA A 108 -6.55 7.43 3.24
N LYS A 109 -6.63 7.17 1.93
CA LYS A 109 -6.71 5.82 1.35
C LYS A 109 -5.83 5.70 0.11
N ALA A 110 -5.29 4.50 -0.10
CA ALA A 110 -4.66 4.09 -1.35
C ALA A 110 -5.22 2.74 -1.79
N TYR A 111 -5.40 2.59 -3.09
CA TYR A 111 -6.03 1.45 -3.72
C TYR A 111 -5.06 0.79 -4.67
N PHE A 112 -4.90 -0.52 -4.56
CA PHE A 112 -3.96 -1.31 -5.35
C PHE A 112 -4.70 -2.45 -6.04
N SER A 113 -4.40 -2.64 -7.32
CA SER A 113 -4.93 -3.77 -8.07
C SER A 113 -4.27 -5.09 -7.64
N ALA A 114 -4.92 -6.22 -7.92
CA ALA A 114 -4.42 -7.55 -7.53
C ALA A 114 -3.04 -7.88 -8.11
N GLY A 115 -2.68 -7.32 -9.28
CA GLY A 115 -1.37 -7.49 -9.91
C GLY A 115 -0.23 -6.70 -9.26
N THR A 116 -0.52 -5.83 -8.28
CA THR A 116 0.51 -4.98 -7.66
C THR A 116 1.55 -5.83 -6.92
N PRO A 117 2.86 -5.69 -7.23
CA PRO A 117 3.92 -6.39 -6.52
C PRO A 117 3.89 -6.15 -5.01
N SER A 118 3.95 -7.22 -4.22
CA SER A 118 3.80 -7.17 -2.75
C SER A 118 4.82 -6.24 -2.07
N HIS A 119 6.03 -6.11 -2.61
CA HIS A 119 7.06 -5.25 -2.02
C HIS A 119 6.78 -3.75 -2.22
N LEU A 120 6.04 -3.35 -3.28
CA LEU A 120 5.61 -1.95 -3.45
C LEU A 120 4.53 -1.59 -2.43
N ILE A 121 3.61 -2.51 -2.14
CA ILE A 121 2.62 -2.37 -1.07
C ILE A 121 3.33 -2.28 0.28
N ALA A 122 4.32 -3.16 0.51
CA ALA A 122 5.14 -3.17 1.72
C ALA A 122 5.91 -1.86 1.91
N ALA A 123 6.53 -1.32 0.86
CA ALA A 123 7.24 -0.04 0.92
C ALA A 123 6.29 1.12 1.27
N THR A 124 5.06 1.10 0.73
CA THR A 124 4.04 2.09 1.06
C THR A 124 3.58 1.97 2.52
N ALA A 125 3.35 0.75 3.00
CA ALA A 125 2.99 0.48 4.39
C ALA A 125 4.12 0.84 5.36
N ALA A 126 5.38 0.60 4.99
CA ALA A 126 6.55 1.00 5.77
C ALA A 126 6.60 2.52 5.92
N ALA A 127 6.45 3.28 4.82
CA ALA A 127 6.36 4.74 4.88
C ALA A 127 5.20 5.22 5.77
N LEU A 128 4.11 4.45 5.82
CA LEU A 128 2.93 4.78 6.60
C LEU A 128 3.07 4.51 8.11
N SER A 129 3.98 3.62 8.49
CA SER A 129 4.25 3.24 9.88
C SER A 129 5.61 3.75 10.38
N ASP A 130 6.30 4.58 9.59
CA ASP A 130 7.58 5.17 9.95
C ASP A 130 7.38 6.21 11.07
N PRO A 131 7.99 6.01 12.26
CA PRO A 131 7.88 6.94 13.37
C PRO A 131 8.75 8.20 13.20
N ALA A 132 9.57 8.27 12.14
CA ALA A 132 10.44 9.42 11.90
C ALA A 132 9.62 10.72 11.77
N PRO A 133 9.99 11.81 12.48
CA PRO A 133 9.33 13.09 12.35
C PRO A 133 9.41 13.60 10.90
N LEU A 134 8.25 13.92 10.32
CA LEU A 134 8.17 14.48 8.98
C LEU A 134 8.18 16.01 9.03
N THR A 135 8.93 16.62 8.11
CA THR A 135 8.86 18.07 7.90
C THR A 135 7.52 18.39 7.24
N ARG A 136 6.69 19.19 7.90
CA ARG A 136 5.35 19.58 7.42
C ARG A 136 5.29 21.09 7.21
N GLU A 137 4.75 21.51 6.07
CA GLU A 137 4.35 22.90 5.92
C GLU A 137 3.19 23.23 6.87
N ARG A 138 3.14 24.49 7.31
CA ARG A 138 2.17 24.94 8.31
C ARG A 138 0.71 24.74 7.89
N HIS A 139 0.42 24.66 6.59
CA HIS A 139 -0.94 24.42 6.08
C HIS A 139 -1.35 22.93 6.16
N MET A 140 -0.39 22.01 6.32
CA MET A 140 -0.64 20.56 6.39
C MET A 140 -0.90 20.07 7.82
N ILE A 141 -0.71 20.93 8.82
CA ILE A 141 -0.89 20.61 10.23
C ILE A 141 -2.31 20.99 10.64
N ASN A 142 -3.06 20.05 11.22
CA ASN A 142 -4.35 20.36 11.81
C ASN A 142 -4.16 21.34 12.99
N ARG A 143 -4.74 22.53 12.90
CA ARG A 143 -4.60 23.60 13.91
C ARG A 143 -5.64 23.55 15.02
N SER A 144 -6.55 22.58 15.02
CA SER A 144 -7.48 22.40 16.12
C SER A 144 -6.80 21.66 17.28
N VAL A 145 -5.98 22.36 18.05
CA VAL A 145 -5.53 21.95 19.38
C VAL A 145 -5.73 23.11 20.34
#